data_AF-A0AAC8TJK9-F1
#
_entry.id   AF-A0AAC8TJK9-F1
#
_cell.length_a   1.000
_cell.length_b   1.000
_cell.length_c   1.000
_cell.angle_alpha   90.00
_cell.angle_beta   90.00
_cell.angle_gamma   90.00
#
_symmetry.space_group_name_H-M   'P 1'
#
loop_
_entity.id
_entity.type
_entity.pdbx_description
1 polymer ?
#
loop_
_entity_poly.entity_id
_entity_poly.type
_entity_poly.pdbx_seq_one_letter_code
_entity_poly.pdbx_strand_id
1 'polypeptide(L)'
;MFDQITDGVHFVTALILSVIIWGLCLAVAWYYHFSEARRYSWHNNSLADFMDLIPNWLMNTVLVAWFIVGTFPMLNYVADKAQFGGVVGRARELNMFDDRPWYGVGGYQFLIVVVILIVGYLINWYRNK
;
A
#
# COMPACT_ATOMS: atom_id res chain seq x y z
N MET A 1 -12.58 7.32 -22.84
CA MET A 1 -12.63 7.00 -21.39
C MET A 1 -11.23 6.97 -20.77
N PHE A 2 -10.21 6.46 -21.47
CA PHE A 2 -8.80 6.57 -21.06
C PHE A 2 -8.24 8.01 -21.10
N ASP A 3 -8.63 8.83 -22.07
CA ASP A 3 -8.12 10.22 -22.21
C ASP A 3 -8.50 11.16 -21.06
N GLN A 4 -9.54 10.83 -20.28
CA GLN A 4 -9.87 11.60 -19.08
C GLN A 4 -9.04 11.16 -17.86
N ILE A 5 -8.44 9.97 -17.85
CA ILE A 5 -7.67 9.40 -16.73
C ILE A 5 -6.25 10.00 -16.68
N THR A 6 -5.80 10.59 -17.77
CA THR A 6 -4.48 11.20 -17.88
C THR A 6 -4.56 12.71 -17.69
N ASP A 7 -4.95 13.16 -16.50
CA ASP A 7 -4.68 14.54 -16.09
C ASP A 7 -3.21 14.62 -15.67
N GLY A 8 -2.38 15.05 -16.62
CA GLY A 8 -1.02 14.51 -16.83
C GLY A 8 -0.02 14.66 -15.68
N VAL A 9 -0.19 15.63 -14.78
CA VAL A 9 0.78 15.84 -13.67
C VAL A 9 0.39 15.03 -12.44
N HIS A 10 -0.87 15.10 -12.01
CA HIS A 10 -1.33 14.42 -10.79
C HIS A 10 -1.35 12.89 -10.93
N PHE A 11 -1.70 12.39 -12.14
CA PHE A 11 -1.63 10.96 -12.43
C PHE A 11 -0.20 10.44 -12.39
N VAL A 12 0.75 11.15 -13.01
CA VAL A 12 2.15 10.74 -13.07
C VAL A 12 2.77 10.75 -11.68
N THR A 13 2.48 11.75 -10.84
CA THR A 13 2.94 11.77 -9.45
C THR A 13 2.40 10.58 -8.65
N ALA A 14 1.10 10.29 -8.76
CA ALA A 14 0.50 9.13 -8.08
C ALA A 14 1.13 7.80 -8.54
N LEU A 15 1.34 7.65 -9.85
CA LEU A 15 1.99 6.47 -10.43
C LEU A 15 3.42 6.31 -9.93
N ILE A 16 4.22 7.37 -9.92
CA ILE A 16 5.61 7.34 -9.43
C ILE A 16 5.64 6.93 -7.96
N LEU A 17 4.79 7.52 -7.10
CA LEU A 17 4.72 7.15 -5.69
C LEU A 17 4.33 5.69 -5.50
N SER A 18 3.33 5.19 -6.23
CA SER A 18 2.94 3.79 -6.20
C SER A 18 4.08 2.85 -6.62
N VAL A 19 4.78 3.19 -7.71
CA VAL A 19 5.91 2.40 -8.21
C VAL A 19 7.08 2.41 -7.23
N ILE A 20 7.38 3.53 -6.57
CA ILE A 20 8.41 3.59 -5.53
C ILE A 20 8.05 2.69 -4.35
N ILE A 21 6.80 2.76 -3.87
CA ILE A 21 6.34 1.93 -2.75
C ILE A 21 6.40 0.44 -3.10
N TRP A 22 5.92 0.05 -4.28
CA TRP A 22 6.02 -1.33 -4.74
C TRP A 22 7.45 -1.77 -4.97
N GLY A 23 8.29 -0.92 -5.56
CA GLY A 23 9.71 -1.20 -5.78
C GLY A 23 10.45 -1.47 -4.46
N LEU A 24 10.19 -0.66 -3.44
CA LEU A 24 10.72 -0.88 -2.09
C LEU A 24 10.18 -2.17 -1.46
N CYS A 25 8.87 -2.42 -1.57
CA CYS A 25 8.26 -3.65 -1.07
C CYS A 25 8.88 -4.89 -1.72
N LEU A 26 9.08 -4.87 -3.04
CA LEU A 26 9.69 -5.95 -3.80
C LEU A 26 11.18 -6.12 -3.47
N ALA A 27 11.92 -5.02 -3.28
CA ALA A 27 13.32 -5.07 -2.86
C ALA A 27 13.46 -5.70 -1.46
N VAL A 28 12.59 -5.35 -0.51
CA VAL A 28 12.57 -5.94 0.84
C VAL A 28 12.14 -7.41 0.78
N ALA A 29 11.11 -7.75 0.01
CA ALA A 29 10.68 -9.13 -0.17
C ALA A 29 11.78 -10.00 -0.80
N TRP A 30 12.49 -9.46 -1.81
CA TRP A 30 13.63 -10.11 -2.43
C TRP A 30 14.77 -10.33 -1.43
N TYR A 31 15.13 -9.30 -0.66
CA TYR A 31 16.15 -9.39 0.38
C TYR A 31 15.81 -10.47 1.42
N TYR A 32 14.55 -10.50 1.87
CA TYR A 32 14.09 -11.41 2.91
C TYR A 32 13.99 -12.88 2.46
N HIS A 33 13.46 -13.13 1.25
CA HIS A 33 13.16 -14.49 0.77
C HIS A 33 14.23 -15.12 -0.13
N PHE A 34 14.93 -14.32 -0.93
CA PHE A 34 15.76 -14.85 -2.03
C PHE A 34 17.23 -14.48 -1.93
N SER A 35 17.58 -13.44 -1.16
CA SER A 35 18.97 -13.00 -1.16
C SER A 35 19.91 -13.99 -0.47
N GLU A 36 20.86 -14.51 -1.24
CA GLU A 36 22.11 -15.07 -0.69
C GLU A 36 22.85 -14.01 0.15
N ALA A 37 22.57 -12.71 -0.03
CA ALA A 37 23.08 -11.62 0.80
C ALA A 37 22.71 -11.78 2.29
N ARG A 38 21.58 -12.39 2.64
CA ARG A 38 21.26 -12.77 4.03
C ARG A 38 22.18 -13.91 4.54
N ARG A 39 22.53 -14.87 3.67
CA ARG A 39 23.44 -15.99 3.98
C ARG A 39 24.91 -15.57 4.12
N TYR A 40 25.35 -14.55 3.38
CA TYR A 40 26.71 -14.00 3.47
C TYR A 40 26.85 -12.86 4.50
N SER A 41 25.75 -12.37 5.09
CA SER A 41 25.74 -11.31 6.11
C SER A 41 26.07 -11.79 7.52
N TRP A 42 26.45 -13.06 7.71
CA TRP A 42 26.79 -13.65 9.02
C TRP A 42 28.07 -13.06 9.66
N HIS A 43 28.60 -11.96 9.14
CA HIS A 43 29.75 -11.26 9.71
C HIS A 43 29.59 -9.74 9.85
N ASN A 44 28.45 -9.15 9.48
CA ASN A 44 28.18 -7.72 9.71
C ASN A 44 26.80 -7.53 10.35
N ASN A 45 26.82 -7.55 11.69
CA ASN A 45 25.70 -7.48 12.64
C ASN A 45 24.93 -6.14 12.59
N SER A 46 23.97 -5.93 11.67
CA SER A 46 23.06 -4.79 11.86
C SER A 46 21.64 -4.91 11.31
N LEU A 47 21.41 -5.61 10.19
CA LEU A 47 20.08 -5.66 9.57
C LEU A 47 19.52 -7.08 9.41
N ALA A 48 20.38 -8.06 9.08
CA ALA A 48 19.97 -9.46 8.94
C ALA A 48 19.49 -10.04 10.28
N ASP A 49 20.24 -9.82 11.38
CA ASP A 49 19.88 -10.28 12.72
C ASP A 49 18.55 -9.67 13.23
N PHE A 50 18.29 -8.39 12.90
CA PHE A 50 17.02 -7.74 13.25
C PHE A 50 15.84 -8.37 12.50
N MET A 51 16.03 -8.71 11.23
CA MET A 51 14.97 -9.34 10.42
C MET A 51 14.76 -10.81 10.78
N ASP A 52 15.74 -11.48 11.37
CA ASP A 52 15.63 -12.84 11.92
C ASP A 52 14.81 -12.89 13.22
N LEU A 53 14.80 -11.80 14.00
CA LEU A 53 13.94 -11.68 15.19
C LEU A 53 12.44 -11.61 14.84
N ILE A 54 12.11 -11.26 13.59
CA ILE A 54 10.72 -11.10 13.15
C ILE A 54 10.19 -12.45 12.61
N PRO A 55 9.12 -13.00 13.20
CA PRO A 55 8.53 -14.25 12.72
C PRO A 55 8.13 -14.18 11.25
N ASN A 56 8.39 -15.25 10.48
CA ASN A 56 8.09 -15.32 9.05
C ASN A 56 6.63 -14.99 8.71
N TRP A 57 5.68 -15.44 9.55
CA TRP A 57 4.26 -15.15 9.33
C TRP A 57 3.97 -13.64 9.44
N LEU A 58 4.62 -12.94 10.38
CA LEU A 58 4.44 -11.51 10.61
C LEU A 58 5.06 -10.72 9.46
N MET A 59 6.29 -11.06 9.05
CA MET A 59 6.95 -10.42 7.91
C MET A 59 6.11 -10.55 6.64
N ASN A 60 5.62 -11.76 6.33
CA ASN A 60 4.77 -11.98 5.16
C ASN A 60 3.49 -11.14 5.20
N THR A 61 2.86 -11.04 6.37
CA THR A 61 1.65 -10.24 6.55
C THR A 61 1.92 -8.75 6.36
N VAL A 62 3.04 -8.25 6.89
CA VAL A 62 3.48 -6.87 6.71
C VAL A 62 3.81 -6.57 5.25
N LEU A 63 4.47 -7.49 4.53
CA LEU A 63 4.74 -7.33 3.10
C LEU A 63 3.45 -7.25 2.27
N VAL A 64 2.44 -8.07 2.59
CA VAL A 64 1.12 -7.99 1.94
C VAL A 64 0.44 -6.64 2.23
N ALA A 65 0.45 -6.19 3.49
CA ALA A 65 -0.10 -4.90 3.85
C ALA A 65 0.61 -3.74 3.13
N TRP A 66 1.94 -3.79 3.06
CA TRP A 66 2.75 -2.81 2.34
C TRP A 66 2.46 -2.81 0.84
N PHE A 67 2.34 -3.98 0.22
CA PHE A 67 1.97 -4.08 -1.19
C PHE A 67 0.62 -3.38 -1.49
N ILE A 68 -0.35 -3.54 -0.58
CA ILE A 68 -1.64 -2.84 -0.66
C ILE A 68 -1.48 -1.33 -0.45
N VAL A 69 -0.64 -0.87 0.48
CA VAL A 69 -0.33 0.57 0.65
C VAL A 69 0.20 1.19 -0.65
N GLY A 70 0.94 0.43 -1.47
CA GLY A 70 1.37 0.88 -2.79
C GLY A 70 0.23 1.25 -3.75
N THR A 71 -0.99 0.75 -3.52
CA THR A 71 -2.18 1.13 -4.30
C THR A 71 -2.78 2.48 -3.88
N PHE A 72 -2.50 2.96 -2.67
CA PHE A 72 -3.16 4.14 -2.09
C PHE A 72 -2.92 5.44 -2.86
N PRO A 73 -1.71 5.76 -3.38
CA PRO A 73 -1.52 6.95 -4.20
C PRO A 73 -2.46 6.99 -5.42
N MET A 74 -2.63 5.84 -6.10
CA MET A 74 -3.53 5.72 -7.25
C MET A 74 -5.01 5.77 -6.84
N LEU A 75 -5.39 5.15 -5.72
CA LEU A 75 -6.75 5.24 -5.19
C LEU A 75 -7.12 6.68 -4.79
N ASN A 76 -6.17 7.40 -4.18
CA ASN A 76 -6.32 8.82 -3.86
C ASN A 76 -6.49 9.65 -5.13
N TYR A 77 -5.65 9.44 -6.16
CA TYR A 77 -5.82 10.10 -7.46
C TYR A 77 -7.22 9.87 -8.05
N VAL A 78 -7.69 8.62 -8.07
CA VAL A 78 -9.01 8.28 -8.60
C VAL A 78 -10.13 8.90 -7.75
N ALA A 79 -9.97 8.93 -6.43
CA ALA A 79 -10.94 9.53 -5.52
C ALA A 79 -11.00 11.06 -5.70
N ASP A 80 -9.85 11.71 -5.82
CA ASP A 80 -9.74 13.15 -6.01
C ASP A 80 -10.31 13.55 -7.36
N LYS A 81 -10.04 12.77 -8.41
CA LYS A 81 -10.66 12.97 -9.72
C LYS A 81 -12.17 12.76 -9.68
N ALA A 82 -12.68 11.77 -8.95
CA ALA A 82 -14.12 11.59 -8.78
C ALA A 82 -14.76 12.72 -7.95
N GLN A 83 -14.00 13.32 -7.04
CA GLN A 83 -14.45 14.39 -6.17
C GLN A 83 -14.43 15.77 -6.85
N PHE A 84 -13.43 16.04 -7.69
CA PHE A 84 -13.17 17.35 -8.31
C PHE A 84 -13.35 17.37 -9.85
N GLY A 85 -13.56 16.22 -10.48
CA GLY A 85 -13.72 16.10 -11.94
C GLY A 85 -15.17 16.23 -12.41
N GLY A 86 -15.44 17.23 -13.27
CA GLY A 86 -16.68 17.34 -14.06
C GLY A 86 -17.82 18.17 -13.43
N VAL A 87 -19.05 17.98 -13.92
CA VAL A 87 -20.27 18.72 -13.52
C VAL A 87 -20.57 18.60 -12.02
N VAL A 88 -20.12 17.50 -11.39
CA VAL A 88 -20.28 17.23 -9.95
C VAL A 88 -19.38 18.14 -9.10
N GLY A 89 -18.20 18.55 -9.60
CA GLY A 89 -17.35 19.56 -8.94
C GLY A 89 -18.02 20.92 -8.86
N ARG A 90 -18.74 21.33 -9.92
CA ARG A 90 -19.55 22.58 -9.94
C ARG A 90 -20.84 22.46 -9.10
N ALA A 91 -21.45 21.28 -9.03
CA ALA A 91 -22.58 21.04 -8.13
C ALA A 91 -22.18 20.97 -6.64
N ARG A 92 -20.89 20.72 -6.36
CA ARG A 92 -20.29 20.75 -5.02
C ARG A 92 -19.93 22.14 -4.52
N GLU A 93 -19.61 23.08 -5.42
CA GLU A 93 -19.57 24.52 -5.09
C GLU A 93 -20.92 25.02 -4.53
N LEU A 94 -22.01 24.27 -4.79
CA LEU A 94 -23.37 24.49 -4.26
C LEU A 94 -23.70 23.63 -3.02
N ASN A 95 -22.71 23.02 -2.35
CA ASN A 95 -22.86 22.20 -1.13
C ASN A 95 -23.79 20.97 -1.22
N MET A 96 -24.06 20.41 -2.41
CA MET A 96 -25.06 19.34 -2.55
C MET A 96 -24.58 17.91 -2.23
N PHE A 97 -23.28 17.65 -2.19
CA PHE A 97 -22.71 16.32 -1.86
C PHE A 97 -21.33 16.52 -1.23
N ASP A 98 -20.95 15.88 -0.13
CA ASP A 98 -19.66 16.14 0.57
C ASP A 98 -18.77 14.90 0.73
N ASP A 99 -19.26 13.72 0.34
CA ASP A 99 -18.52 12.47 0.54
C ASP A 99 -17.46 12.18 -0.54
N ARG A 100 -16.20 12.14 -0.11
CA ARG A 100 -15.09 11.53 -0.87
C ARG A 100 -15.36 10.02 -1.01
N PRO A 101 -15.07 9.39 -2.17
CA PRO A 101 -15.21 7.94 -2.30
C PRO A 101 -14.45 7.19 -1.19
N TRP A 102 -15.06 6.15 -0.63
CA TRP A 102 -14.54 5.44 0.55
C TRP A 102 -13.09 4.96 0.36
N TYR A 103 -12.70 4.51 -0.83
CA TYR A 103 -11.35 4.04 -1.13
C TYR A 103 -10.28 5.15 -1.11
N GLY A 104 -10.67 6.43 -1.18
CA GLY A 104 -9.79 7.59 -1.03
C GLY A 104 -9.71 8.11 0.40
N VAL A 105 -10.59 7.70 1.31
CA VAL A 105 -10.59 8.21 2.69
C VAL A 105 -9.54 7.44 3.51
N GLY A 106 -8.62 8.18 4.13
CA GLY A 106 -7.51 7.60 4.90
C GLY A 106 -7.95 6.66 6.03
N GLY A 107 -9.12 6.91 6.64
CA GLY A 107 -9.69 6.01 7.66
C GLY A 107 -9.99 4.60 7.13
N TYR A 108 -10.58 4.48 5.93
CA TYR A 108 -10.84 3.17 5.31
C TYR A 108 -9.55 2.50 4.83
N GLN A 109 -8.59 3.28 4.32
CA GLN A 109 -7.27 2.78 3.93
C GLN A 109 -6.52 2.20 5.14
N PHE A 110 -6.54 2.89 6.28
CA PHE A 110 -6.00 2.39 7.54
C PHE A 110 -6.70 1.12 8.01
N LEU A 111 -8.04 1.08 7.94
CA LEU A 111 -8.82 -0.08 8.34
C LEU A 111 -8.47 -1.32 7.50
N ILE A 112 -8.26 -1.16 6.19
CA ILE A 112 -7.80 -2.26 5.32
C ILE A 112 -6.46 -2.82 5.80
N VAL A 113 -5.50 -1.96 6.16
CA VAL A 113 -4.19 -2.40 6.70
C VAL A 113 -4.37 -3.18 8.00
N VAL A 114 -5.22 -2.70 8.92
CA VAL A 114 -5.52 -3.39 10.18
C VAL A 114 -6.16 -4.75 9.92
N VAL A 115 -7.12 -4.84 8.99
CA VAL A 115 -7.78 -6.10 8.62
C VAL A 115 -6.76 -7.11 8.09
N ILE A 116 -5.83 -6.69 7.24
CA ILE A 116 -4.76 -7.58 6.72
C ILE A 116 -3.91 -8.14 7.88
N LEU A 117 -3.53 -7.30 8.84
CA LEU A 117 -2.75 -7.73 10.00
C LEU A 117 -3.51 -8.73 10.87
N ILE A 118 -4.80 -8.48 11.15
CA ILE A 118 -5.66 -9.40 11.91
C ILE A 118 -5.80 -10.73 11.18
N VAL A 119 -6.06 -10.71 9.87
CA VAL A 119 -6.21 -11.92 9.05
C VAL A 119 -4.90 -12.72 9.05
N GLY A 120 -3.75 -12.06 8.88
CA GLY A 120 -2.45 -12.73 8.94
C GLY A 120 -2.18 -13.40 10.28
N TYR A 121 -2.53 -12.74 11.39
CA TYR A 121 -2.48 -13.34 12.72
C TYR A 121 -3.41 -14.55 12.86
N LEU A 122 -4.66 -14.44 12.41
CA LEU A 122 -5.64 -15.54 12.48
C LEU A 122 -5.21 -16.75 11.65
N ILE A 123 -4.64 -16.53 10.46
CA ILE A 123 -4.08 -17.61 9.62
C ILE A 123 -2.96 -18.33 10.36
N ASN A 124 -2.03 -17.59 10.98
CA ASN A 124 -0.95 -18.19 11.76
C ASN A 124 -1.49 -18.96 12.98
N TRP A 125 -2.45 -18.39 13.71
CA TRP A 125 -3.08 -19.05 14.86
C TRP A 125 -3.78 -20.36 14.45
N TYR A 126 -4.50 -20.36 13.34
CA TYR A 126 -5.17 -21.56 12.83
C TYR A 126 -4.18 -22.66 12.41
N ARG A 127 -3.03 -22.29 11.83
CA ARG A 127 -2.00 -23.25 11.39
C ARG A 127 -1.20 -23.88 12.52
N ASN A 128 -1.07 -23.19 13.66
CA ASN A 128 -0.32 -23.65 14.83
C ASN A 128 -1.22 -24.29 15.90
N LYS A 129 -2.50 -24.52 15.56
CA LYS A 129 -3.46 -25.28 16.36
C LYS A 129 -3.42 -26.75 15.95
#